data_AF-A0A7Y6PS98-F1
#
_entry.id   AF-A0A7Y6PS98-F1
#
_cell.length_a   1.000
_cell.length_b   1.000
_cell.length_c   1.000
_cell.angle_alpha   90.00
_cell.angle_beta   90.00
_cell.angle_gamma   90.00
#
_symmetry.space_group_name_H-M   'P 1'
#
loop_
_entity.id
_entity.type
_entity.pdbx_description
1 polymer ?
#
loop_
_entity_poly.entity_id
_entity_poly.type
_entity_poly.pdbx_seq_one_letter_code
_entity_poly.pdbx_strand_id
1 'polypeptide(L)' 'MTLTELGRRFTMTPAVCFVSTTGNDQDPYDLVGRVKSKPQLEEMGAEQLANSVIYQDMAYDVIDGFIGEPLPP' A
#
# COMPACT_ATOMS: atom_id res chain seq x y z
N MET A 1 13.63 8.58 7.19
CA MET A 1 14.65 8.65 6.12
C MET A 1 14.97 10.10 5.82
N THR A 2 16.22 10.41 5.48
CA THR A 2 16.63 11.77 5.07
C THR A 2 16.96 11.74 3.58
N LEU A 3 16.32 12.61 2.79
CA LEU A 3 16.67 12.86 1.40
C LEU A 3 17.55 14.11 1.35
N THR A 4 18.86 13.90 1.33
CA THR A 4 19.88 14.96 1.46
C THR A 4 19.79 16.00 0.35
N GLU A 5 19.50 15.58 -0.88
CA GLU A 5 19.33 16.48 -2.04
C GLU A 5 18.17 17.47 -1.86
N LEU A 6 17.14 17.08 -1.11
CA LEU A 6 15.97 17.93 -0.82
C LEU A 6 16.10 18.69 0.50
N GLY A 7 17.14 18.41 1.30
CA GLY A 7 17.27 18.93 2.66
C GLY A 7 16.09 18.55 3.57
N ARG A 8 15.38 17.45 3.27
CA ARG A 8 14.13 17.06 3.94
C ARG A 8 14.25 15.70 4.60
N ARG A 9 13.57 15.59 5.74
CA ARG A 9 13.42 14.33 6.48
C ARG A 9 11.98 13.86 6.33
N PHE A 10 11.80 12.54 6.27
CA PHE A 10 10.50 11.90 6.13
C PHE A 10 10.34 10.79 7.16
N THR A 11 9.16 10.69 7.75
CA THR A 11 8.70 9.44 8.37
C THR A 11 8.30 8.49 7.25
N MET A 12 8.67 7.22 7.37
CA MET A 12 8.33 6.20 6.38
C MET A 12 7.48 5.13 7.01
N THR A 13 6.33 4.86 6.40
CA THR A 13 5.42 3.81 6.81
C THR A 13 5.34 2.76 5.71
N PRO A 14 5.59 1.46 6.00
CA PRO A 14 5.42 0.39 5.02
C PRO A 14 4.02 0.40 4.42
N ALA A 15 3.92 0.16 3.12
CA ALA A 15 2.69 0.22 2.36
C ALA A 15 2.71 -0.71 1.15
N VAL A 16 1.55 -0.89 0.53
CA VAL A 16 1.39 -1.59 -0.75
C VAL A 16 0.63 -0.73 -1.74
N CYS A 17 0.98 -0.85 -3.02
CA CYS A 17 0.20 -0.32 -4.13
C CYS A 17 -0.56 -1.46 -4.79
N PHE A 18 -1.88 -1.34 -4.89
CA PHE A 18 -2.73 -2.31 -5.57
C PHE A 18 -2.65 -2.11 -7.08
N VAL A 19 -2.28 -3.15 -7.82
CA VAL A 19 -2.00 -3.06 -9.27
C VAL A 19 -3.12 -3.64 -10.11
N SER A 20 -3.69 -4.76 -9.68
CA SER A 20 -4.76 -5.47 -10.38
C SER A 20 -5.51 -6.38 -9.41
N THR A 21 -6.75 -6.74 -9.76
CA THR A 21 -7.43 -7.90 -9.18
C THR A 21 -6.83 -9.18 -9.77
N THR A 22 -6.44 -10.12 -8.92
CA THR A 22 -5.94 -11.42 -9.36
C THR A 22 -7.07 -12.15 -10.09
N GLY A 23 -6.84 -12.58 -11.34
CA GLY A 23 -7.88 -13.24 -12.15
C GLY A 23 -8.63 -12.35 -13.13
N ASN A 24 -8.32 -11.04 -13.18
CA ASN A 24 -8.90 -10.07 -14.12
C ASN A 24 -10.41 -9.81 -13.91
N ASP A 25 -10.85 -9.93 -12.65
CA ASP A 25 -12.21 -9.62 -12.20
C ASP A 25 -12.46 -8.09 -12.10
N GLN A 26 -13.70 -7.71 -11.77
CA GLN A 26 -14.00 -6.33 -11.42
C GLN A 26 -13.35 -5.95 -10.08
N ASP A 27 -13.11 -4.66 -9.84
CA ASP A 27 -12.60 -4.13 -8.56
C ASP A 27 -13.77 -3.55 -7.73
N PRO A 28 -14.54 -4.40 -7.02
CA PRO A 28 -15.74 -3.95 -6.30
C PRO A 28 -15.42 -3.04 -5.10
N TYR A 29 -14.17 -3.06 -4.62
CA TYR A 29 -13.72 -2.29 -3.47
C TYR A 29 -12.92 -1.04 -3.86
N ASP A 30 -12.78 -0.77 -5.17
CA ASP A 30 -12.07 0.39 -5.73
C ASP A 30 -10.66 0.52 -5.12
N LEU A 31 -9.93 -0.59 -5.04
CA LEU A 31 -8.59 -0.64 -4.47
C LEU A 31 -7.49 -0.50 -5.51
N VAL A 32 -7.72 -0.94 -6.76
CA VAL A 32 -6.72 -0.88 -7.84
C VAL A 32 -6.29 0.57 -8.09
N GLY A 33 -4.98 0.79 -8.16
CA GLY A 33 -4.36 2.11 -8.28
C GLY A 33 -4.25 2.88 -6.96
N ARG A 34 -4.72 2.33 -5.83
CA ARG A 34 -4.58 2.94 -4.51
C ARG A 34 -3.38 2.39 -3.74
N VAL A 35 -2.90 3.21 -2.82
CA VAL A 35 -1.87 2.84 -1.86
C VAL A 35 -2.51 2.73 -0.48
N LYS A 36 -2.16 1.68 0.26
CA LYS A 36 -2.55 1.49 1.66
C LYS A 36 -1.33 1.18 2.51
N SER A 37 -1.21 1.81 3.67
CA SER A 37 -0.20 1.47 4.65
C SER A 37 -0.49 0.10 5.27
N LYS A 38 0.53 -0.57 5.83
CA LYS A 38 0.31 -1.83 6.56
C LYS A 38 -0.70 -1.72 7.70
N PRO A 39 -0.67 -0.66 8.54
CA PRO A 39 -1.73 -0.44 9.53
C PRO A 39 -3.12 -0.31 8.92
N GLN A 40 -3.25 0.37 7.76
CA GLN A 40 -4.54 0.47 7.07
C GLN A 40 -5.03 -0.87 6.54
N LEU A 41 -4.13 -1.76 6.08
CA LEU A 41 -4.50 -3.13 5.68
C LEU A 41 -5.02 -3.93 6.88
N GLU A 42 -4.34 -3.84 8.03
CA GLU A 42 -4.79 -4.48 9.27
C GLU A 42 -6.16 -3.96 9.73
N GLU A 43 -6.36 -2.64 9.70
CA GLU A 43 -7.63 -1.99 10.07
C GLU A 43 -8.81 -2.40 9.19
N MET A 44 -8.58 -2.62 7.88
CA MET A 44 -9.61 -3.13 7.00
C MET A 44 -9.82 -4.64 7.11
N GLY A 45 -8.95 -5.37 7.82
CA GLY A 45 -8.98 -6.82 7.88
C GLY A 45 -8.51 -7.48 6.58
N ALA A 46 -7.59 -6.83 5.86
CA ALA A 46 -6.92 -7.40 4.70
C ALA A 46 -5.66 -8.16 5.12
N GLU A 47 -5.38 -9.26 4.44
CA GLU A 47 -4.22 -10.11 4.69
C GLU A 47 -3.24 -10.02 3.52
N GLN A 48 -2.00 -9.62 3.80
CA GLN A 48 -0.94 -9.59 2.80
C GLN A 48 -0.15 -10.91 2.83
N LEU A 49 -0.01 -11.55 1.67
CA LEU A 49 0.85 -12.70 1.45
C LEU A 49 1.71 -12.49 0.20
N ALA A 50 3.03 -12.36 0.41
CA ALA A 50 3.98 -12.06 -0.65
C ALA A 50 3.54 -10.83 -1.48
N ASN A 51 3.39 -10.98 -2.79
CA ASN A 51 2.96 -9.95 -3.73
C ASN A 51 1.43 -9.89 -3.91
N SER A 52 0.66 -10.42 -2.96
CA SER A 52 -0.80 -10.40 -3.00
C SER A 52 -1.40 -9.88 -1.69
N VAL A 53 -2.56 -9.24 -1.80
CA VAL A 53 -3.41 -8.87 -0.67
C VAL A 53 -4.79 -9.47 -0.89
N ILE A 54 -5.29 -10.18 0.12
CA ILE A 54 -6.66 -10.68 0.17
C ILE A 54 -7.48 -9.72 1.02
N TYR A 55 -8.58 -9.22 0.48
CA TYR A 55 -9.55 -8.41 1.21
C TYR A 55 -10.95 -8.94 0.94
N GLN A 56 -11.65 -9.33 2.01
CA GLN A 56 -12.93 -10.05 1.93
C GLN A 56 -12.77 -11.33 1.07
N ASP A 57 -13.42 -11.36 -0.08
CA ASP A 57 -13.45 -12.44 -1.06
C ASP A 57 -12.57 -12.17 -2.30
N MET A 58 -11.88 -11.02 -2.33
CA MET A 58 -11.08 -10.59 -3.48
C MET A 58 -9.59 -10.68 -3.21
N ALA A 59 -8.84 -11.20 -4.18
CA ALA A 59 -7.39 -11.18 -4.20
C ALA A 59 -6.89 -10.08 -5.15
N TYR A 60 -5.86 -9.36 -4.71
CA TYR A 60 -5.22 -8.31 -5.48
C TYR A 60 -3.74 -8.62 -5.63
N ASP A 61 -3.18 -8.29 -6.79
CA ASP A 61 -1.75 -8.21 -7.00
C ASP A 61 -1.27 -6.85 -6.51
N VAL A 62 -0.21 -6.84 -5.70
CA VAL A 62 0.33 -5.64 -5.08
C VAL A 62 1.84 -5.50 -5.26
N ILE A 63 2.32 -4.26 -5.16
CA ILE A 63 3.75 -3.94 -5.09
C ILE A 63 4.04 -3.34 -3.72
N ASP A 64 5.01 -3.91 -3.01
CA ASP A 64 5.50 -3.38 -1.74
C ASP A 64 6.19 -2.02 -1.92
N GLY A 65 6.00 -1.14 -0.93
CA GLY A 65 6.62 0.17 -0.90
C GLY A 65 6.48 0.86 0.45
N PHE A 66 6.57 2.19 0.43
CA PHE A 66 6.47 3.03 1.62
C PHE A 66 5.74 4.32 1.31
N ILE A 67 4.92 4.78 2.26
CA ILE A 67 4.41 6.15 2.28
C ILE A 67 5.41 7.01 3.03
N GLY A 68 5.88 8.09 2.39
CA GLY A 68 6.77 9.06 2.98
C GLY A 68 6.02 10.33 3.39
N GLU A 69 6.01 10.65 4.68
CA GLU A 69 5.40 11.87 5.20
C GLU A 69 6.51 12.85 5.62
N PRO A 70 6.50 14.10 5.13
CA PRO A 70 7.55 15.06 5.45
C PRO A 70 7.51 15.40 6.93
N LEU A 71 8.68 15.38 7.56
CA LEU A 71 8.84 15.91 8.91
C LEU A 71 8.94 17.43 8.85
N PRO A 72 8.39 18.15 9.86
CA PRO A 72 8.63 19.57 10.01
C PRO A 72 10.14 19.87 10.02
N PRO A 73 10.56 21.04 9.51
CA PRO A 73 11.97 21.44 9.49
C PRO A 73 12.60 21.38 10.89
#